data_AF-A0A9W8IKP7-F1
#
_entry.id   AF-A0A9W8IKP7-F1
#
_cell.length_a   1.000
_cell.length_b   1.000
_cell.length_c   1.000
_cell.angle_alpha   90.00
_cell.angle_beta   90.00
_cell.angle_gamma   90.00
#
_symmetry.space_group_name_H-M   'P 1'
#
loop_
_entity.id
_entity.type
_entity.pdbx_description
1 polymer ?
#
loop_
_entity_poly.entity_id
_entity_poly.type
_entity_poly.pdbx_seq_one_letter_code
_entity_poly.pdbx_strand_id
1 'polypeptide(L)'
;MHKLVLTKVQELSDLIDLAVEQDDAELKQYLIGGDIEEVCALARELYLSRLLRSSENADAAITITAGAGGVDSCDWTQMLATMYRQCGRSQIQNRATCLDLLRARLHKRDHDRQQQQKATERGQLPANAWGSQVRSYVLQPRQLVKDSRSGHSSTQASSVLGGDIDEFLMSHLEFAEKNKL
;
A
#
# COMPACT_ATOMS: atom_id res chain seq x y z
N MET A 1 15.44 13.03 11.89
CA MET A 1 14.97 12.66 10.54
C MET A 1 14.93 13.86 9.59
N HIS A 2 14.07 14.87 9.78
CA HIS A 2 13.97 16.02 8.84
C HIS A 2 15.30 16.76 8.58
N LYS A 3 16.05 17.11 9.64
CA LYS A 3 17.38 17.73 9.49
C LYS A 3 18.39 16.86 8.75
N LEU A 4 18.33 15.54 8.95
CA LEU A 4 19.26 14.57 8.34
C LEU A 4 19.05 14.50 6.82
N VAL A 5 17.78 14.46 6.36
CA VAL A 5 17.47 14.44 4.93
C VAL A 5 17.87 15.76 4.27
N LEU A 6 17.63 16.91 4.92
CA LEU A 6 18.09 18.20 4.40
C LEU A 6 19.61 18.27 4.26
N THR A 7 20.36 17.78 5.25
CA THR A 7 21.82 17.73 5.18
C THR A 7 22.29 16.84 4.03
N LYS A 8 21.75 15.63 3.89
CA LYS A 8 22.13 14.72 2.79
C LYS A 8 21.76 15.26 1.40
N VAL A 9 20.61 15.94 1.26
CA VAL A 9 20.24 16.60 0.00
C VAL A 9 21.23 17.70 -0.36
N GLN A 10 21.68 18.48 0.63
CA GLN A 10 22.67 19.53 0.39
C GLN A 10 24.03 18.94 -0.03
N GLU A 11 24.52 17.92 0.69
CA GLU A 11 25.77 17.21 0.33
C GLU A 11 25.72 16.63 -1.08
N LEU A 12 24.57 16.06 -1.47
CA LEU A 12 24.34 15.57 -2.83
C LEU A 12 24.32 16.67 -3.88
N SER A 13 23.71 17.82 -3.57
CA SER A 13 23.72 18.98 -4.47
C SER A 13 25.16 19.41 -4.76
N ASP A 14 25.96 19.56 -3.71
CA ASP A 14 27.36 20.00 -3.83
C ASP A 14 28.20 18.97 -4.63
N LEU A 15 27.93 17.67 -4.44
CA LEU A 15 28.57 16.58 -5.20
C LEU A 15 28.16 16.56 -6.68
N ILE A 16 26.89 16.80 -6.97
CA ILE A 16 26.38 16.89 -8.35
C ILE A 16 27.02 18.07 -9.07
N ASP A 17 27.11 19.23 -8.40
CA ASP A 17 27.73 20.43 -8.97
C ASP A 17 29.20 20.16 -9.33
N LEU A 18 29.96 19.53 -8.42
CA LEU A 18 31.35 19.13 -8.68
C LEU A 18 31.47 18.14 -9.84
N ALA A 19 30.60 17.13 -9.90
CA ALA A 19 30.61 16.12 -10.97
C ALA A 19 30.29 16.73 -12.35
N VAL A 20 29.44 17.75 -12.38
CA VAL A 20 29.12 18.50 -13.60
C VAL A 20 30.28 19.39 -14.01
N GLU A 21 30.93 20.09 -13.07
CA GLU A 21 32.09 20.94 -13.36
C GLU A 21 33.29 20.14 -13.90
N GLN A 22 33.53 18.95 -13.38
CA GLN A 22 34.65 18.09 -13.78
C GLN A 22 34.35 17.20 -14.99
N ASP A 23 33.11 17.20 -15.48
CA ASP A 23 32.57 16.29 -16.51
C ASP A 23 32.89 14.80 -16.24
N ASP A 24 32.87 14.40 -14.97
CA ASP A 24 33.21 13.04 -14.55
C ASP A 24 32.01 12.10 -14.73
N ALA A 25 32.07 11.28 -15.78
CA ALA A 25 31.02 10.30 -16.09
C ALA A 25 30.92 9.17 -15.06
N GLU A 26 32.02 8.76 -14.43
CA GLU A 26 32.01 7.70 -13.41
C GLU A 26 31.34 8.19 -12.14
N LEU A 27 31.65 9.41 -11.70
CA LEU A 27 31.04 10.03 -10.53
C LEU A 27 29.54 10.27 -10.74
N LYS A 28 29.12 10.73 -11.92
CA LYS A 28 27.69 10.86 -12.27
C LYS A 28 26.94 9.53 -12.15
N GLN A 29 27.55 8.44 -12.60
CA GLN A 29 26.91 7.12 -12.55
C GLN A 29 26.84 6.56 -11.13
N TYR A 30 27.86 6.80 -10.31
CA TYR A 30 27.85 6.48 -8.88
C TYR A 30 26.74 7.23 -8.13
N LEU A 31 26.59 8.55 -8.38
CA LEU A 31 25.58 9.39 -7.73
C LEU A 31 24.14 8.92 -8.05
N ILE A 32 23.88 8.59 -9.32
CA ILE A 32 22.56 8.11 -9.77
C ILE A 32 22.23 6.74 -9.16
N GLY A 33 23.18 5.81 -9.13
CA GLY A 33 22.95 4.44 -8.68
C GLY A 33 23.05 4.22 -7.17
N GLY A 34 23.49 5.21 -6.39
CA GLY A 34 23.74 5.07 -4.95
C GLY A 34 23.09 6.16 -4.12
N ASP A 35 23.78 7.30 -4.00
CA ASP A 35 23.42 8.35 -3.05
C ASP A 35 22.03 8.95 -3.33
N ILE A 36 21.67 9.15 -4.60
CA ILE A 36 20.34 9.65 -4.99
C ILE A 36 19.25 8.66 -4.57
N GLU A 37 19.45 7.35 -4.76
CA GLU A 37 18.48 6.33 -4.35
C GLU A 37 18.33 6.28 -2.83
N GLU A 38 19.43 6.41 -2.08
CA GLU A 38 19.42 6.42 -0.62
C GLU A 38 18.62 7.62 -0.08
N VAL A 39 18.88 8.82 -0.61
CA VAL A 39 18.14 10.03 -0.21
C VAL A 39 16.68 9.96 -0.63
N CYS A 40 16.37 9.42 -1.81
CA CYS A 40 15.00 9.18 -2.22
C CYS A 40 14.26 8.22 -1.28
N ALA A 41 14.93 7.18 -0.77
CA ALA A 41 14.36 6.24 0.19
C ALA A 41 14.08 6.91 1.54
N LEU A 42 15.05 7.65 2.08
CA LEU A 42 14.91 8.40 3.33
C LEU A 42 13.81 9.48 3.25
N ALA A 43 13.72 10.18 2.12
CA ALA A 43 12.69 11.19 1.87
C ALA A 43 11.30 10.54 1.81
N ARG A 44 11.16 9.37 1.16
CA ARG A 44 9.91 8.59 1.14
C ARG A 44 9.48 8.16 2.54
N GLU A 45 10.41 7.65 3.35
CA GLU A 45 10.12 7.25 4.73
C GLU A 45 9.65 8.44 5.58
N LEU A 46 10.33 9.57 5.47
CA LEU A 46 9.91 10.81 6.13
C LEU A 46 8.51 11.26 5.71
N TYR A 47 8.25 11.23 4.41
CA TYR A 47 6.96 11.63 3.85
C TYR A 47 5.82 10.72 4.35
N LEU A 48 6.04 9.40 4.32
CA LEU A 48 5.14 8.42 4.89
C LEU A 48 4.91 8.65 6.38
N SER A 49 5.98 8.89 7.15
CA SER A 49 5.88 9.13 8.59
C SER A 49 5.05 10.38 8.94
N ARG A 50 4.96 11.34 8.02
CA ARG A 50 4.11 12.53 8.17
C ARG A 50 2.64 12.21 7.87
N LEU A 51 2.40 11.45 6.81
CA LEU A 51 1.05 11.06 6.37
C LEU A 51 0.40 10.07 7.34
N LEU A 52 1.19 9.15 7.89
CA LEU A 52 0.76 8.18 8.88
C LEU A 52 0.66 8.87 10.24
N ARG A 53 -0.56 9.05 10.77
CA ARG A 53 -0.74 9.50 12.15
C ARG A 53 -0.13 8.44 13.08
N SER A 54 0.51 8.88 14.16
CA SER A 54 1.47 8.10 14.97
C SER A 54 0.94 6.84 15.70
N SER A 55 -0.29 6.38 15.44
CA SER A 55 -0.91 5.18 16.01
C SER A 55 -0.99 3.99 15.05
N GLU A 56 -0.48 4.11 13.82
CA GLU A 56 -0.71 3.15 12.73
C GLU A 56 0.36 2.04 12.61
N ASN A 57 1.15 1.76 13.66
CA ASN A 57 2.06 0.60 13.70
C ASN A 57 1.36 -0.67 14.20
N ALA A 58 0.14 -0.91 13.73
CA ALA A 58 -0.63 -2.10 14.05
C ALA A 58 -0.78 -3.01 12.83
N ASP A 59 -0.76 -4.32 13.04
CA ASP A 59 -1.00 -5.28 11.97
C ASP A 59 -2.40 -5.09 11.36
N ALA A 60 -2.45 -4.89 10.04
CA ALA A 60 -3.70 -4.76 9.30
C ALA A 60 -4.23 -6.13 8.88
N ALA A 61 -5.39 -6.52 9.39
CA ALA A 61 -6.09 -7.73 8.95
C ALA A 61 -7.06 -7.41 7.81
N ILE A 62 -6.75 -7.85 6.60
CA ILE A 62 -7.62 -7.68 5.42
C ILE A 62 -8.56 -8.89 5.29
N THR A 63 -9.86 -8.62 5.15
CA THR A 63 -10.89 -9.61 4.82
C THR A 63 -11.54 -9.22 3.49
N ILE A 64 -11.54 -10.13 2.52
CA ILE A 64 -12.17 -9.93 1.21
C ILE A 64 -13.32 -10.91 1.09
N THR A 65 -14.51 -10.40 0.76
CA THR A 65 -15.74 -11.19 0.66
C THR A 65 -16.39 -10.93 -0.68
N ALA A 66 -16.84 -12.01 -1.34
CA ALA A 66 -17.58 -11.90 -2.58
C ALA A 66 -18.93 -11.21 -2.32
N GLY A 67 -19.28 -10.26 -3.20
CA GLY A 67 -20.60 -9.61 -3.19
C GLY A 67 -21.64 -10.41 -3.98
N ALA A 68 -22.73 -9.73 -4.33
CA ALA A 68 -23.72 -10.28 -5.25
C ALA A 68 -23.12 -10.39 -6.67
N GLY A 69 -23.07 -11.62 -7.20
CA GLY A 69 -22.58 -11.87 -8.57
C GLY A 69 -22.05 -13.30 -8.83
N GLY A 70 -22.35 -14.27 -7.97
CA GLY A 70 -22.11 -15.69 -8.26
C GLY A 70 -20.63 -16.04 -8.44
N VAL A 71 -20.32 -16.87 -9.44
CA VAL A 71 -18.97 -17.39 -9.71
C VAL A 71 -17.98 -16.28 -10.04
N ASP A 72 -18.39 -15.30 -10.87
CA ASP A 72 -17.51 -14.19 -11.27
C ASP A 72 -17.08 -13.33 -10.07
N SER A 73 -17.96 -13.15 -9.09
CA SER A 73 -17.61 -12.46 -7.84
C SER A 73 -16.60 -13.25 -7.01
N CYS A 74 -16.69 -14.58 -7.00
CA CYS A 74 -15.72 -15.43 -6.32
C CYS A 74 -14.34 -15.36 -7.00
N ASP A 75 -14.29 -15.44 -8.34
CA ASP A 75 -13.04 -15.34 -9.10
C ASP A 75 -12.38 -13.97 -8.92
N TRP A 76 -13.18 -12.89 -8.91
CA TRP A 76 -12.70 -11.55 -8.64
C TRP A 76 -12.11 -11.40 -7.23
N THR A 77 -12.78 -11.99 -6.23
CA THR A 77 -12.30 -12.03 -4.84
C THR A 77 -10.94 -12.73 -4.76
N GLN A 78 -10.76 -13.81 -5.51
CA GLN A 78 -9.50 -14.55 -5.59
C GLN A 78 -8.39 -13.77 -6.30
N MET A 79 -8.72 -13.01 -7.35
CA MET A 79 -7.78 -12.09 -8.00
C MET A 79 -7.29 -11.01 -7.03
N LEU A 80 -8.20 -10.37 -6.30
CA LEU A 80 -7.85 -9.36 -5.30
C LEU A 80 -7.04 -9.95 -4.13
N ALA A 81 -7.41 -11.13 -3.65
CA ALA A 81 -6.64 -11.82 -2.61
C ALA A 81 -5.21 -12.13 -3.08
N THR A 82 -5.06 -12.52 -4.35
CA THR A 82 -3.75 -12.72 -4.96
C THR A 82 -2.98 -11.41 -5.01
N MET A 83 -3.57 -10.33 -5.54
CA MET A 83 -2.97 -8.99 -5.61
C MET A 83 -2.42 -8.54 -4.26
N TYR A 84 -3.24 -8.54 -3.20
CA TYR A 84 -2.80 -8.12 -1.86
C TYR A 84 -1.73 -9.02 -1.25
N ARG A 85 -1.66 -10.30 -1.65
CA ARG A 85 -0.57 -11.20 -1.24
C ARG A 85 0.76 -10.89 -1.96
N GLN A 86 0.71 -10.24 -3.14
CA GLN A 86 1.91 -9.83 -3.87
C GLN A 86 2.43 -8.47 -3.43
N CYS A 87 1.58 -7.63 -2.85
CA CYS A 87 1.96 -6.39 -2.18
C CYS A 87 2.96 -6.69 -1.04
N GLY A 88 4.17 -6.12 -1.07
CA GLY A 88 5.16 -6.23 0.02
C GLY A 88 5.98 -7.53 0.09
N ARG A 89 6.22 -8.21 -1.04
CA ARG A 89 6.95 -9.49 -1.08
C ARG A 89 8.36 -9.46 -0.46
N SER A 90 8.45 -9.94 0.78
CA SER A 90 9.55 -10.80 1.26
C SER A 90 8.95 -12.17 1.61
N GLN A 91 9.34 -13.23 0.90
CA GLN A 91 8.76 -14.57 1.06
C GLN A 91 8.93 -15.14 2.48
N ILE A 92 10.01 -14.75 3.15
CA ILE A 92 10.33 -15.14 4.54
C ILE A 92 9.42 -14.37 5.50
N GLN A 93 9.27 -13.07 5.28
CA GLN A 93 8.42 -12.19 6.09
C GLN A 93 6.95 -12.59 5.93
N ASN A 94 6.50 -12.88 4.71
CA ASN A 94 5.16 -13.37 4.42
C ASN A 94 4.87 -14.70 5.14
N ARG A 95 5.84 -15.60 5.26
CA ARG A 95 5.67 -16.86 6.00
C ARG A 95 5.60 -16.64 7.51
N ALA A 96 6.43 -15.76 8.06
CA ALA A 96 6.41 -15.38 9.47
C ALA A 96 5.09 -14.67 9.84
N THR A 97 4.72 -13.65 9.08
CA THR A 97 3.46 -12.90 9.24
C THR A 97 2.24 -13.82 9.06
N CYS A 98 2.26 -14.79 8.13
CA CYS A 98 1.15 -15.73 7.98
C CYS A 98 1.04 -16.70 9.17
N LEU A 99 2.16 -17.12 9.76
CA LEU A 99 2.20 -17.91 10.99
C LEU A 99 1.64 -17.13 12.19
N ASP A 100 2.01 -15.87 12.32
CA ASP A 100 1.51 -15.00 13.39
C ASP A 100 0.03 -14.65 13.19
N LEU A 101 -0.40 -14.41 11.95
CA LEU A 101 -1.81 -14.25 11.60
C LEU A 101 -2.62 -15.53 11.85
N LEU A 102 -2.09 -16.71 11.56
CA LEU A 102 -2.74 -18.00 11.87
C LEU A 102 -2.90 -18.19 13.37
N ARG A 103 -1.87 -17.85 14.16
CA ARG A 103 -1.94 -17.85 15.63
C ARG A 103 -2.97 -16.85 16.14
N ALA A 104 -2.95 -15.62 15.61
CA ALA A 104 -3.91 -14.58 15.95
C ALA A 104 -5.35 -14.97 15.55
N ARG A 105 -5.55 -15.63 14.41
CA ARG A 105 -6.85 -16.15 13.97
C ARG A 105 -7.33 -17.34 14.78
N LEU A 106 -6.44 -18.24 15.20
CA LEU A 106 -6.79 -19.32 16.14
C LEU A 106 -7.22 -18.73 17.48
N HIS A 107 -6.45 -17.77 17.99
CA HIS A 107 -6.76 -17.07 19.23
C HIS A 107 -8.05 -16.27 19.12
N LYS A 108 -8.27 -15.58 17.99
CA LYS A 108 -9.51 -14.89 17.66
C LYS A 108 -10.67 -15.85 17.51
N ARG A 109 -10.53 -17.02 16.89
CA ARG A 109 -11.58 -18.03 16.78
C ARG A 109 -11.97 -18.57 18.15
N ASP A 110 -11.00 -18.76 19.04
CA ASP A 110 -11.26 -19.19 20.41
C ASP A 110 -11.91 -18.05 21.22
N HIS A 111 -11.51 -16.80 21.00
CA HIS A 111 -12.18 -15.62 21.54
C HIS A 111 -13.57 -15.38 20.94
N ASP A 112 -13.77 -15.69 19.66
CA ASP A 112 -15.02 -15.55 18.90
C ASP A 112 -15.98 -16.66 19.30
N ARG A 113 -15.51 -17.86 19.70
CA ARG A 113 -16.35 -18.85 20.39
C ARG A 113 -16.89 -18.29 21.70
N GLN A 114 -16.06 -17.55 22.44
CA GLN A 114 -16.47 -16.87 23.68
C GLN A 114 -17.35 -15.63 23.40
N GLN A 115 -17.11 -14.92 22.29
CA GLN A 115 -17.91 -13.76 21.89
C GLN A 115 -19.19 -14.15 21.16
N GLN A 116 -19.30 -15.30 20.49
CA GLN A 116 -20.56 -15.84 19.92
C GLN A 116 -21.57 -16.11 21.03
N GLN A 117 -21.08 -16.52 22.20
CA GLN A 117 -21.86 -16.57 23.45
C GLN A 117 -22.30 -15.19 23.96
N LYS A 118 -21.69 -14.09 23.47
CA LYS A 118 -22.02 -12.68 23.76
C LYS A 118 -22.60 -11.92 22.56
N ALA A 119 -22.60 -12.49 21.35
CA ALA A 119 -22.92 -11.83 20.07
C ALA A 119 -24.38 -12.04 19.64
N THR A 120 -25.17 -12.75 20.45
CA THR A 120 -26.63 -12.64 20.41
C THR A 120 -27.10 -11.17 20.56
N GLU A 121 -26.21 -10.25 20.98
CA GLU A 121 -26.52 -8.84 21.26
C GLU A 121 -25.83 -7.79 20.34
N ARG A 122 -25.06 -8.13 19.28
CA ARG A 122 -24.39 -7.12 18.42
C ARG A 122 -24.80 -7.17 16.93
N GLY A 123 -25.20 -6.01 16.41
CA GLY A 123 -25.89 -5.79 15.13
C GLY A 123 -25.06 -5.95 13.83
N GLN A 124 -25.80 -5.94 12.71
CA GLN A 124 -25.39 -6.35 11.36
C GLN A 124 -24.41 -5.38 10.68
N LEU A 125 -23.42 -5.93 9.97
CA LEU A 125 -22.57 -5.19 9.01
C LEU A 125 -23.42 -4.68 7.83
N PRO A 126 -23.14 -3.48 7.30
CA PRO A 126 -23.87 -2.96 6.15
C PRO A 126 -23.61 -3.84 4.93
N ALA A 127 -24.70 -4.20 4.24
CA ALA A 127 -24.66 -5.01 3.04
C ALA A 127 -23.85 -4.33 1.93
N ASN A 128 -23.16 -5.14 1.13
CA ASN A 128 -22.40 -4.75 -0.06
C ASN A 128 -23.36 -4.24 -1.15
N ALA A 129 -23.99 -3.08 -0.92
CA ALA A 129 -24.98 -2.49 -1.79
C ALA A 129 -24.31 -1.74 -2.95
N TRP A 130 -24.96 -1.78 -4.11
CA TRP A 130 -24.60 -0.99 -5.29
C TRP A 130 -24.53 0.50 -4.92
N GLY A 131 -23.31 1.05 -4.78
CA GLY A 131 -23.09 2.45 -4.37
C GLY A 131 -21.83 2.70 -3.52
N SER A 132 -21.25 1.66 -2.91
CA SER A 132 -20.03 1.77 -2.09
C SER A 132 -18.71 1.55 -2.86
N GLN A 133 -18.73 1.73 -4.18
CA GLN A 133 -17.59 1.40 -5.04
C GLN A 133 -16.43 2.39 -4.87
N VAL A 134 -15.32 1.90 -4.31
CA VAL A 134 -14.10 2.69 -4.08
C VAL A 134 -13.12 2.69 -5.27
N ARG A 135 -13.18 1.66 -6.13
CA ARG A 135 -12.27 1.52 -7.27
C ARG A 135 -12.92 0.77 -8.42
N SER A 136 -12.61 1.20 -9.64
CA SER A 136 -13.05 0.57 -10.89
C SER A 136 -11.87 -0.09 -11.57
N TYR A 137 -12.04 -1.34 -12.01
CA TYR A 137 -11.06 -2.11 -12.76
C TYR A 137 -11.66 -2.48 -14.13
N VAL A 138 -11.13 -1.92 -15.20
CA VAL A 138 -11.57 -2.17 -16.58
C VAL A 138 -10.45 -2.87 -17.32
N LEU A 139 -10.51 -4.20 -17.41
CA LEU A 139 -9.40 -4.99 -17.96
C LEU A 139 -9.37 -5.02 -19.49
N GLN A 140 -10.52 -4.89 -20.14
CA GLN A 140 -10.61 -4.84 -21.60
C GLN A 140 -11.71 -3.87 -22.06
N PRO A 141 -11.52 -3.15 -23.17
CA PRO A 141 -10.29 -3.05 -23.97
C PRO A 141 -9.28 -2.04 -23.39
N ARG A 142 -9.65 -1.27 -22.36
CA ARG A 142 -8.92 -0.08 -21.93
C ARG A 142 -7.80 -0.29 -20.90
N GLN A 143 -7.75 -1.44 -20.21
CA GLN A 143 -6.80 -1.71 -19.11
C GLN A 143 -6.67 -0.54 -18.11
N LEU A 144 -7.80 -0.02 -17.63
CA LEU A 144 -7.83 1.15 -16.74
C LEU A 144 -8.21 0.75 -15.32
N VAL A 145 -7.44 1.21 -14.34
CA VAL A 145 -7.80 1.17 -12.92
C VAL A 145 -7.98 2.59 -12.42
N LYS A 146 -9.13 2.91 -11.80
CA LYS A 146 -9.44 4.25 -11.31
C LYS A 146 -10.00 4.19 -9.88
N ASP A 147 -9.39 4.94 -8.96
CA ASP A 147 -9.90 5.12 -7.60
C ASP A 147 -10.89 6.29 -7.58
N SER A 148 -12.11 6.04 -7.09
CA SER A 148 -13.17 7.05 -7.05
C SER A 148 -12.99 8.04 -5.89
N ARG A 149 -12.19 7.68 -4.87
CA ARG A 149 -11.98 8.50 -3.67
C ARG A 149 -10.91 9.55 -3.90
N SER A 150 -9.73 9.13 -4.36
CA SER A 150 -8.60 10.05 -4.61
C SER A 150 -8.59 10.60 -6.04
N GLY A 151 -9.31 9.98 -6.97
CA GLY A 151 -9.34 10.35 -8.39
C GLY A 151 -8.16 9.82 -9.21
N HIS A 152 -7.16 9.19 -8.58
CA HIS A 152 -6.00 8.64 -9.26
C HIS A 152 -6.36 7.47 -10.19
N SER A 153 -5.64 7.34 -11.30
CA SER A 153 -5.86 6.28 -12.29
C SER A 153 -4.57 5.80 -12.91
N SER A 154 -4.51 4.50 -13.20
CA SER A 154 -3.40 3.84 -13.88
C SER A 154 -3.92 3.07 -15.11
N THR A 155 -3.14 3.12 -16.19
CA THR A 155 -3.37 2.35 -17.43
C THR A 155 -2.67 0.99 -17.41
N GLN A 156 -1.91 0.68 -16.35
CA GLN A 156 -1.19 -0.57 -16.20
C GLN A 156 -1.96 -1.54 -15.31
N ALA A 157 -3.17 -1.92 -15.72
CA ALA A 157 -4.05 -2.76 -14.90
C ALA A 157 -3.41 -4.08 -14.45
N SER A 158 -2.56 -4.69 -15.30
CA SER A 158 -1.84 -5.92 -14.97
C SER A 158 -0.84 -5.73 -13.83
N SER A 159 -0.09 -4.62 -13.81
CA SER A 159 0.88 -4.30 -12.75
C SER A 159 0.16 -4.08 -11.42
N VAL A 160 -0.97 -3.36 -11.46
CA VAL A 160 -1.80 -3.11 -10.29
C VAL A 160 -2.32 -4.43 -9.70
N LEU A 161 -2.82 -5.34 -10.54
CA LEU A 161 -3.24 -6.68 -10.10
C LEU A 161 -2.06 -7.56 -9.66
N GLY A 162 -0.84 -7.23 -10.09
CA GLY A 162 0.41 -7.80 -9.62
C GLY A 162 0.85 -7.31 -8.24
N GLY A 163 0.10 -6.39 -7.62
CA GLY A 163 0.39 -5.88 -6.28
C GLY A 163 1.05 -4.51 -6.25
N ASP A 164 1.27 -3.87 -7.40
CA ASP A 164 1.76 -2.50 -7.48
C ASP A 164 0.62 -1.50 -7.23
N ILE A 165 0.28 -1.33 -5.94
CA ILE A 165 -0.81 -0.46 -5.48
C ILE A 165 -0.33 0.74 -4.67
N ASP A 166 0.98 0.93 -4.55
CA ASP A 166 1.58 1.94 -3.68
C ASP A 166 1.15 3.35 -4.09
N GLU A 167 1.11 3.65 -5.38
CA GLU A 167 0.62 4.95 -5.89
C GLU A 167 -0.82 5.24 -5.49
N PHE A 168 -1.68 4.21 -5.49
CA PHE A 168 -3.07 4.36 -5.04
C PHE A 168 -3.18 4.60 -3.53
N LEU A 169 -2.34 3.93 -2.74
CA LEU A 169 -2.29 4.13 -1.28
C LEU A 169 -1.80 5.54 -0.96
N MET A 170 -0.69 5.96 -1.58
CA MET A 170 -0.12 7.29 -1.41
C MET A 170 -1.10 8.39 -1.80
N SER A 171 -1.71 8.27 -2.98
CA SER A 171 -2.72 9.23 -3.44
C SER A 171 -3.90 9.34 -2.48
N HIS A 172 -4.31 8.23 -1.86
CA HIS A 172 -5.38 8.25 -0.86
C HIS A 172 -4.94 8.91 0.45
N LEU A 173 -3.73 8.62 0.95
CA LEU A 173 -3.19 9.25 2.16
C LEU A 173 -3.06 10.76 1.98
N GLU A 174 -2.56 11.23 0.84
CA GLU A 174 -2.48 12.65 0.50
C GLU A 174 -3.85 13.31 0.43
N PHE A 175 -4.82 12.62 -0.18
CA PHE A 175 -6.20 13.09 -0.22
C PHE A 175 -6.79 13.21 1.19
N ALA A 176 -6.53 12.24 2.07
CA ALA A 176 -6.99 12.27 3.45
C ALA A 176 -6.34 13.40 4.26
N GLU A 177 -5.03 13.63 4.12
CA GLU A 177 -4.32 14.74 4.78
C GLU A 177 -4.89 16.10 4.34
N LYS A 178 -5.05 16.31 3.02
CA LYS A 178 -5.62 17.56 2.46
C LYS A 178 -7.02 17.84 2.97
N ASN A 179 -7.85 16.81 3.12
CA ASN A 179 -9.23 16.94 3.55
C ASN A 179 -9.43 16.80 5.07
N LYS A 180 -8.34 16.65 5.85
CA LYS A 180 -8.35 16.45 7.32
C LYS A 180 -9.31 15.35 7.79
N LEU A 181 -9.38 14.25 7.03
CA LEU A 181 -10.09 13.04 7.44
C LEU A 181 -9.37 12.32 8.58
#